data_AF-A0A1H9DHA3-F1
#
_entry.id   AF-A0A1H9DHA3-F1
#
_cell.length_a   1.000
_cell.length_b   1.000
_cell.length_c   1.000
_cell.angle_alpha   90.00
_cell.angle_beta   90.00
_cell.angle_gamma   90.00
#
_symmetry.space_group_name_H-M   'P 1'
#
loop_
_entity.id
_entity.type
_entity.pdbx_description
1 polymer ?
#
loop_
_entity_poly.entity_id
_entity_poly.type
_entity_poly.pdbx_seq_one_letter_code
_entity_poly.pdbx_strand_id
1 'polypeptide(L)'
;MKPAPYRPEPAPQALSVDSLLPLRGERRLGFTRAEWLRLAGFYGFIALLHLAGWGLYLYYAARHPPLVGLGFAAYMFGLRHAFDADHIAAVDDTVRFLMRSGQRPLGVGFFFSLGHSSIVFLLALAVIFAAGFVHRELPQMQQYGHLIGAGVSGVFLWLIGILNLFVLLDILKLWRRARSGRHSHDHLEELLAQRGLMNRLFGGRLRQGIRHSAQMYPLGLLFGLGFDTASEIALLAMTAGAMADMPAAAALSLPLLFAAGMSAMDTTDGVLMCGAYDWAFVNPLRKIFYNISTTGLSIAVALVIGSIELMQVLIHLLALQGPWYQRIADLDFGVLGYLIVAVFLLAWLLSVLWWKLARVEEKYGQIQLHQHRHSHGEGRSHVHEHFH
;
A
#
# COMPACT_ATOMS: atom_id res chain seq x y z
N MET A 1 73.94 3.40 -17.29
CA MET A 1 72.48 3.55 -17.44
C MET A 1 71.94 4.30 -16.22
N LYS A 2 71.42 5.52 -16.40
CA LYS A 2 70.75 6.28 -15.33
C LYS A 2 69.27 5.83 -15.23
N PRO A 3 68.69 5.71 -14.03
CA PRO A 3 67.27 5.41 -13.88
C PRO A 3 66.41 6.61 -14.32
N ALA A 4 65.25 6.32 -14.91
CA ALA A 4 64.30 7.33 -15.39
C ALA A 4 63.63 8.06 -14.21
N PRO A 5 63.31 9.36 -14.35
CA PRO A 5 62.66 10.13 -13.29
C PRO A 5 61.20 9.72 -13.12
N TYR A 6 60.79 9.52 -11.87
CA TYR A 6 59.42 9.25 -11.44
C TYR A 6 58.49 10.41 -11.86
N ARG A 7 57.46 10.11 -12.68
CA ARG A 7 56.37 11.04 -12.98
C ARG A 7 55.23 10.81 -11.97
N PRO A 8 54.81 11.82 -11.20
CA PRO A 8 53.61 11.68 -10.37
C PRO A 8 52.37 11.55 -11.28
N GLU A 9 51.49 10.60 -10.96
CA GLU A 9 50.17 10.49 -11.58
C GLU A 9 49.38 11.81 -11.37
N PRO A 10 48.56 12.24 -12.33
CA PRO A 10 47.68 13.38 -12.13
C PRO A 10 46.72 13.06 -10.98
N ALA A 11 46.65 13.98 -10.01
CA ALA A 11 45.71 13.87 -8.90
C ALA A 11 44.30 13.59 -9.43
N PRO A 12 43.55 12.63 -8.85
CA PRO A 12 42.18 12.38 -9.26
C PRO A 12 41.43 13.69 -9.17
N GLN A 13 40.83 14.11 -10.30
CA GLN A 13 39.98 15.30 -10.36
C GLN A 13 38.98 15.18 -9.21
N ALA A 14 39.05 16.09 -8.25
CA ALA A 14 38.11 16.16 -7.15
C ALA A 14 36.72 16.35 -7.78
N LEU A 15 35.95 15.26 -7.84
CA LEU A 15 34.54 15.30 -8.13
C LEU A 15 33.94 16.28 -7.13
N SER A 16 33.46 17.42 -7.63
CA SER A 16 32.81 18.44 -6.81
C SER A 16 31.76 17.77 -5.95
N VAL A 17 31.76 18.05 -4.64
CA VAL A 17 30.84 17.48 -3.64
C VAL A 17 29.36 17.64 -4.04
N ASP A 18 29.05 18.59 -4.94
CA ASP A 18 27.73 18.78 -5.53
C ASP A 18 27.24 17.63 -6.44
N SER A 19 28.11 16.75 -6.96
CA SER A 19 27.72 15.70 -7.92
C SER A 19 27.36 14.35 -7.28
N LEU A 20 27.50 14.20 -5.95
CA LEU A 20 27.30 12.92 -5.25
C LEU A 20 26.08 12.91 -4.30
N LEU A 21 25.29 13.98 -4.27
CA LEU A 21 24.10 14.09 -3.42
C LEU A 21 22.79 13.90 -4.22
N PRO A 22 22.17 12.70 -4.21
CA PRO A 22 20.73 12.60 -4.43
C PRO A 22 19.94 12.82 -3.12
N LEU A 23 20.52 13.49 -2.11
CA LEU A 23 19.76 14.02 -0.97
C LEU A 23 19.23 15.44 -1.18
N ARG A 24 19.53 16.08 -2.32
CA ARG A 24 18.73 17.19 -2.86
C ARG A 24 17.50 16.66 -3.59
N GLY A 25 16.66 15.89 -2.90
CA GLY A 25 15.26 15.80 -3.29
C GLY A 25 14.61 17.13 -2.95
N GLU A 26 14.51 18.05 -3.91
CA GLU A 26 13.70 19.27 -3.72
C GLU A 26 12.32 18.86 -3.20
N ARG A 27 12.06 19.25 -1.96
CA ARG A 27 10.88 18.92 -1.16
C ARG A 27 9.68 19.60 -1.81
N ARG A 28 8.73 18.82 -2.33
CA ARG A 28 7.56 19.36 -3.03
C ARG A 28 6.30 18.82 -2.38
N LEU A 29 5.56 19.73 -1.74
CA LEU A 29 4.22 19.52 -1.16
C LEU A 29 3.13 19.24 -2.22
N GLY A 30 3.50 19.14 -3.50
CA GLY A 30 2.58 18.96 -4.60
C GLY A 30 3.07 17.91 -5.60
N PHE A 31 2.12 17.32 -6.31
CA PHE A 31 2.39 16.38 -7.38
C PHE A 31 3.04 17.10 -8.58
N THR A 32 4.03 16.46 -9.20
CA THR A 32 4.61 16.91 -10.45
C THR A 32 3.59 16.80 -11.59
N ARG A 33 3.82 17.49 -12.72
CA ARG A 33 2.97 17.33 -13.90
C ARG A 33 2.86 15.87 -14.35
N ALA A 34 3.97 15.12 -14.30
CA ALA A 34 3.98 13.71 -14.65
C ALA A 34 3.14 12.86 -13.69
N GLU A 35 3.17 13.16 -12.39
CA GLU A 35 2.33 12.49 -11.39
C GLU A 35 0.85 12.83 -11.58
N TRP A 36 0.52 14.09 -11.84
CA TRP A 36 -0.84 14.49 -12.18
C TRP A 36 -1.37 13.79 -13.43
N LEU A 37 -0.53 13.62 -14.46
CA LEU A 37 -0.90 12.87 -15.66
C LEU A 37 -1.17 11.38 -15.36
N ARG A 38 -0.36 10.76 -14.48
CA ARG A 38 -0.61 9.38 -14.03
C ARG A 38 -1.91 9.25 -13.24
N LEU A 39 -2.15 10.16 -12.30
CA LEU A 39 -3.39 10.23 -11.52
C LEU A 39 -4.60 10.44 -12.44
N ALA A 40 -4.48 11.36 -13.41
CA ALA A 40 -5.53 11.59 -14.41
C ALA A 40 -5.80 10.32 -15.23
N GLY A 41 -4.78 9.53 -15.56
CA GLY A 41 -4.95 8.23 -16.21
C GLY A 41 -5.73 7.24 -15.34
N PHE A 42 -5.35 7.09 -14.06
CA PHE A 42 -6.03 6.17 -13.13
C PHE A 42 -7.47 6.59 -12.86
N TYR A 43 -7.69 7.84 -12.44
CA TYR A 43 -9.03 8.37 -12.17
C TYR A 43 -9.87 8.51 -13.43
N GLY A 44 -9.24 8.74 -14.60
CA GLY A 44 -9.93 8.71 -15.90
C GLY A 44 -10.47 7.32 -16.22
N PHE A 45 -9.70 6.27 -16.00
CA PHE A 45 -10.17 4.88 -16.14
C PHE A 45 -11.29 4.55 -15.14
N ILE A 46 -11.13 4.97 -13.88
CA ILE A 46 -12.16 4.79 -12.84
C ILE A 46 -13.44 5.52 -13.25
N ALA A 47 -13.35 6.74 -13.78
CA ALA A 47 -14.50 7.47 -14.29
C ALA A 47 -15.17 6.74 -15.45
N LEU A 48 -14.39 6.15 -16.37
CA LEU A 48 -14.95 5.30 -17.44
C LEU A 48 -15.68 4.08 -16.88
N LEU A 49 -15.15 3.41 -15.85
CA LEU A 49 -15.87 2.32 -15.16
C LEU A 49 -17.18 2.80 -14.54
N HIS A 50 -17.19 3.98 -13.90
CA HIS A 50 -18.42 4.56 -13.36
C HIS A 50 -19.43 4.88 -14.47
N LEU A 51 -18.99 5.52 -15.54
CA LEU A 51 -19.86 5.85 -16.67
C LEU A 51 -20.43 4.60 -17.34
N ALA A 52 -19.61 3.57 -17.53
CA ALA A 52 -20.05 2.29 -18.09
C ALA A 52 -21.02 1.57 -17.13
N GLY A 53 -20.63 1.39 -15.86
CA GLY A 53 -21.42 0.70 -14.84
C GLY A 53 -22.75 1.39 -14.56
N TRP A 54 -22.72 2.68 -14.19
CA TRP A 54 -23.93 3.47 -13.92
C TRP A 54 -24.74 3.73 -15.18
N GLY A 55 -24.10 3.97 -16.34
CA GLY A 55 -24.82 4.17 -17.60
C GLY A 55 -25.62 2.94 -18.00
N LEU A 56 -24.99 1.75 -17.92
CA LEU A 56 -25.66 0.48 -18.23
C LEU A 56 -26.75 0.16 -17.20
N TYR A 57 -26.44 0.35 -15.92
CA TYR A 57 -27.40 0.16 -14.84
C TYR A 57 -28.63 1.07 -14.98
N LEU A 58 -28.46 2.39 -15.14
CA LEU A 58 -29.56 3.34 -15.24
C LEU A 58 -30.41 3.10 -16.49
N TYR A 59 -29.77 2.71 -17.60
CA TYR A 59 -30.48 2.37 -18.83
C TYR A 59 -31.44 1.19 -18.63
N TYR A 60 -31.04 0.16 -17.88
CA TYR A 60 -31.89 -1.02 -17.65
C TYR A 60 -32.77 -0.93 -16.39
N ALA A 61 -32.35 -0.19 -15.37
CA ALA A 61 -33.07 -0.06 -14.10
C ALA A 61 -34.47 0.53 -14.27
N ALA A 62 -34.66 1.44 -15.23
CA ALA A 62 -35.97 1.99 -15.56
C ALA A 62 -36.98 0.94 -16.09
N ARG A 63 -36.48 -0.18 -16.63
CA ARG A 63 -37.28 -1.25 -17.24
C ARG A 63 -37.37 -2.49 -16.36
N HIS A 64 -36.47 -2.63 -15.39
CA HIS A 64 -36.40 -3.77 -14.48
C HIS A 64 -36.25 -3.27 -13.04
N PRO A 65 -37.35 -2.95 -12.33
CA PRO A 65 -37.31 -2.44 -10.96
C PRO A 65 -36.45 -3.25 -9.96
N PRO A 66 -36.39 -4.60 -10.03
CA PRO A 66 -35.53 -5.37 -9.13
C PRO A 66 -34.03 -5.10 -9.33
N LEU A 67 -33.61 -4.63 -10.51
CA LEU A 67 -32.22 -4.26 -10.78
C LEU A 67 -31.76 -3.11 -9.89
N VAL A 68 -32.67 -2.23 -9.47
CA VAL A 68 -32.35 -1.04 -8.66
C VAL A 68 -31.64 -1.43 -7.36
N GLY A 69 -32.19 -2.43 -6.65
CA GLY A 69 -31.58 -2.94 -5.43
C GLY A 69 -30.24 -3.62 -5.69
N LEU A 70 -30.16 -4.44 -6.74
CA LEU A 70 -28.96 -5.21 -7.09
C LEU A 70 -27.79 -4.30 -7.49
N GLY A 71 -28.02 -3.29 -8.32
CA GLY A 71 -26.96 -2.38 -8.77
C GLY A 71 -26.41 -1.50 -7.64
N PHE A 72 -27.30 -0.96 -6.80
CA PHE A 72 -26.86 -0.22 -5.62
C PHE A 72 -26.08 -1.12 -4.64
N ALA A 73 -26.56 -2.34 -4.39
CA ALA A 73 -25.87 -3.31 -3.55
C ALA A 73 -24.48 -3.67 -4.12
N ALA A 74 -24.37 -3.92 -5.42
CA ALA A 74 -23.09 -4.23 -6.06
C ALA A 74 -22.08 -3.08 -5.94
N TYR A 75 -22.51 -1.83 -6.11
CA TYR A 75 -21.65 -0.66 -5.91
C TYR A 75 -21.22 -0.53 -4.43
N MET A 76 -22.15 -0.70 -3.49
CA MET A 76 -21.84 -0.67 -2.05
C MET A 76 -20.90 -1.81 -1.63
N PHE A 77 -21.05 -3.00 -2.19
CA PHE A 77 -20.13 -4.12 -1.96
C PHE A 77 -18.74 -3.79 -2.50
N GLY A 78 -18.62 -3.16 -3.66
CA GLY A 78 -17.33 -2.70 -4.18
C GLY A 78 -16.65 -1.69 -3.24
N LEU A 79 -17.41 -0.69 -2.75
CA LEU A 79 -16.89 0.28 -1.79
C LEU A 79 -16.52 -0.37 -0.44
N ARG A 80 -17.37 -1.24 0.10
CA ARG A 80 -17.15 -1.94 1.38
C ARG A 80 -15.92 -2.83 1.28
N HIS A 81 -15.80 -3.61 0.21
CA HIS A 81 -14.75 -4.61 0.09
C HIS A 81 -13.35 -3.98 0.00
N ALA A 82 -13.23 -2.78 -0.61
CA ALA A 82 -12.00 -2.00 -0.55
C ALA A 82 -11.56 -1.61 0.87
N PHE A 83 -12.48 -1.62 1.84
CA PHE A 83 -12.15 -1.41 3.25
C PHE A 83 -11.79 -2.68 4.01
N ASP A 84 -11.80 -3.84 3.37
CA ASP A 84 -11.40 -5.07 4.04
C ASP A 84 -9.95 -4.97 4.50
N ALA A 85 -9.71 -5.61 5.64
CA ALA A 85 -8.49 -5.46 6.42
C ALA A 85 -7.22 -5.81 5.64
N ASP A 86 -7.32 -6.83 4.80
CA ASP A 86 -6.29 -7.35 3.91
C ASP A 86 -6.01 -6.41 2.73
N HIS A 87 -7.03 -5.79 2.16
CA HIS A 87 -6.92 -4.79 1.09
C HIS A 87 -6.15 -3.55 1.57
N ILE A 88 -6.61 -2.94 2.67
CA ILE A 88 -5.95 -1.79 3.29
C ILE A 88 -4.50 -2.16 3.64
N ALA A 89 -4.28 -3.29 4.32
CA ALA A 89 -2.95 -3.69 4.73
C ALA A 89 -2.01 -3.93 3.54
N ALA A 90 -2.48 -4.58 2.48
CA ALA A 90 -1.68 -4.88 1.29
C ALA A 90 -1.28 -3.61 0.53
N VAL A 91 -2.20 -2.66 0.35
CA VAL A 91 -1.95 -1.39 -0.33
C VAL A 91 -1.02 -0.52 0.51
N ASP A 92 -1.33 -0.30 1.78
CA ASP A 92 -0.54 0.54 2.70
C ASP A 92 0.90 0.06 2.84
N ASP A 93 1.09 -1.21 3.17
CA ASP A 93 2.43 -1.74 3.44
C ASP A 93 3.29 -1.74 2.16
N THR A 94 2.68 -1.97 1.00
CA THR A 94 3.37 -1.87 -0.28
C THR A 94 3.74 -0.43 -0.62
N VAL A 95 2.82 0.53 -0.45
CA VAL A 95 3.11 1.96 -0.64
C VAL A 95 4.27 2.38 0.27
N ARG A 96 4.23 2.03 1.56
CA ARG A 96 5.28 2.37 2.53
C ARG A 96 6.63 1.77 2.13
N PHE A 97 6.65 0.50 1.75
CA PHE A 97 7.87 -0.18 1.31
C PHE A 97 8.50 0.51 0.08
N LEU A 98 7.69 0.87 -0.91
CA LEU A 98 8.14 1.52 -2.14
C LEU A 98 8.54 2.99 -1.93
N MET A 99 7.78 3.76 -1.14
CA MET A 99 8.11 5.14 -0.76
C MET A 99 9.45 5.20 -0.02
N ARG A 100 9.71 4.25 0.88
CA ARG A 100 11.00 4.10 1.57
C ARG A 100 12.14 3.73 0.65
N SER A 101 11.83 3.08 -0.46
CA SER A 101 12.79 2.77 -1.53
C SER A 101 13.07 3.95 -2.46
N GLY A 102 12.50 5.13 -2.18
CA GLY A 102 12.71 6.36 -2.96
C GLY A 102 11.78 6.50 -4.17
N GLN A 103 10.72 5.70 -4.24
CA GLN A 103 9.75 5.76 -5.33
C GLN A 103 8.50 6.55 -4.96
N ARG A 104 7.66 6.86 -5.95
CA ARG A 104 6.29 7.39 -5.76
C ARG A 104 5.25 6.46 -6.41
N PRO A 105 4.75 5.46 -5.65
CA PRO A 105 3.99 4.34 -6.15
C PRO A 105 2.47 4.63 -6.23
N LEU A 106 2.08 5.75 -6.86
CA LEU A 106 0.69 6.25 -6.91
C LEU A 106 -0.36 5.28 -7.49
N GLY A 107 0.06 4.20 -8.16
CA GLY A 107 -0.86 3.24 -8.79
C GLY A 107 -1.04 1.93 -8.03
N VAL A 108 -0.48 1.76 -6.82
CA VAL A 108 -0.52 0.48 -6.08
C VAL A 108 -1.96 -0.01 -5.92
N GLY A 109 -2.82 0.83 -5.33
CA GLY A 109 -4.23 0.50 -5.14
C GLY A 109 -5.00 0.34 -6.46
N PHE A 110 -4.70 1.14 -7.47
CA PHE A 110 -5.32 1.03 -8.80
C PHE A 110 -5.06 -0.34 -9.45
N PHE A 111 -3.80 -0.77 -9.52
CA PHE A 111 -3.47 -2.06 -10.13
C PHE A 111 -3.98 -3.22 -9.28
N PHE A 112 -3.93 -3.11 -7.96
CA PHE A 112 -4.47 -4.11 -7.04
C PHE A 112 -5.97 -4.35 -7.25
N SER A 113 -6.78 -3.29 -7.11
CA SER A 113 -8.23 -3.35 -7.31
C SER A 113 -8.63 -3.81 -8.71
N LEU A 114 -7.91 -3.38 -9.76
CA LEU A 114 -8.18 -3.82 -11.12
C LEU A 114 -7.90 -5.31 -11.32
N GLY A 115 -6.82 -5.82 -10.73
CA GLY A 115 -6.52 -7.24 -10.69
C GLY A 115 -7.63 -8.03 -9.99
N HIS A 116 -7.99 -7.63 -8.78
CA HIS A 116 -9.07 -8.27 -8.02
C HIS A 116 -10.40 -8.27 -8.79
N SER A 117 -10.81 -7.08 -9.25
CA SER A 117 -12.05 -6.88 -10.00
C SER A 117 -12.09 -7.68 -11.30
N SER A 118 -10.94 -8.03 -11.89
CA SER A 118 -10.90 -8.86 -13.09
C SER A 118 -11.39 -10.29 -12.81
N ILE A 119 -11.02 -10.89 -11.67
CA ILE A 119 -11.55 -12.21 -11.29
C ILE A 119 -13.04 -12.13 -11.00
N VAL A 120 -13.48 -11.13 -10.24
CA VAL A 120 -14.90 -10.91 -9.93
C VAL A 120 -15.72 -10.74 -11.22
N PHE A 121 -15.23 -9.93 -12.16
CA PHE A 121 -15.88 -9.72 -13.45
C PHE A 121 -15.94 -11.00 -14.28
N LEU A 122 -14.85 -11.76 -14.37
CA LEU A 122 -14.81 -13.03 -15.11
C LEU A 122 -15.74 -14.08 -14.49
N LEU A 123 -15.84 -14.16 -13.17
CA LEU A 123 -16.76 -15.06 -12.49
C LEU A 123 -18.21 -14.64 -12.76
N ALA A 124 -18.54 -13.36 -12.62
CA ALA A 124 -19.87 -12.84 -12.94
C ALA A 124 -20.25 -13.12 -14.41
N LEU A 125 -19.30 -12.95 -15.34
CA LEU A 125 -19.49 -13.29 -16.74
C LEU A 125 -19.77 -14.79 -16.93
N ALA A 126 -18.96 -15.65 -16.32
CA ALA A 126 -19.15 -17.11 -16.39
C ALA A 126 -20.53 -17.52 -15.84
N VAL A 127 -20.96 -16.89 -14.76
CA VAL A 127 -22.26 -17.11 -14.14
C VAL A 127 -23.42 -16.68 -15.04
N ILE A 128 -23.33 -15.50 -15.65
CA ILE A 128 -24.35 -14.98 -16.58
C ILE A 128 -24.55 -15.92 -17.78
N PHE A 129 -23.46 -16.48 -18.31
CA PHE A 129 -23.51 -17.32 -19.52
C PHE A 129 -23.57 -18.83 -19.26
N ALA A 130 -23.21 -19.30 -18.07
CA ALA A 130 -23.11 -20.72 -17.73
C ALA A 130 -23.79 -21.08 -16.39
N ALA A 131 -24.88 -20.39 -16.04
CA ALA A 131 -25.59 -20.52 -14.77
C ALA A 131 -25.86 -21.98 -14.33
N GLY A 132 -26.28 -22.86 -15.25
CA GLY A 132 -26.62 -24.26 -14.92
C GLY A 132 -25.43 -25.19 -14.62
N PHE A 133 -24.22 -24.83 -15.08
CA PHE A 133 -22.97 -25.54 -14.75
C PHE A 133 -22.34 -24.92 -13.51
N VAL A 134 -22.22 -23.59 -13.48
CA VAL A 134 -21.59 -22.86 -12.38
C VAL A 134 -22.36 -23.08 -11.09
N HIS A 135 -23.69 -23.12 -11.09
CA HIS A 135 -24.45 -23.33 -9.84
C HIS A 135 -24.12 -24.65 -9.13
N ARG A 136 -23.75 -25.70 -9.86
CA ARG A 136 -23.38 -27.00 -9.29
C ARG A 136 -21.97 -26.98 -8.69
N GLU A 137 -21.04 -26.31 -9.36
CA GLU A 137 -19.63 -26.29 -8.96
C GLU A 137 -19.29 -25.11 -8.02
N LEU A 138 -20.16 -24.10 -7.94
CA LEU A 138 -19.93 -22.88 -7.16
C LEU A 138 -19.55 -23.15 -5.69
N PRO A 139 -20.19 -24.08 -4.95
CA PRO A 139 -19.80 -24.37 -3.57
C PRO A 139 -18.38 -24.93 -3.45
N GLN A 140 -17.96 -25.78 -4.38
CA GLN A 140 -16.59 -26.32 -4.39
C GLN A 140 -15.57 -25.25 -4.80
N MET A 141 -15.90 -24.45 -5.81
CA MET A 141 -15.08 -23.32 -6.25
C MET A 141 -14.92 -22.29 -5.12
N GLN A 142 -15.98 -22.05 -4.33
CA GLN A 142 -15.94 -21.20 -3.14
C GLN A 142 -14.95 -21.72 -2.10
N GLN A 143 -15.04 -23.00 -1.76
CA GLN A 143 -14.17 -23.60 -0.75
C GLN A 143 -12.69 -23.54 -1.16
N TYR A 144 -12.36 -23.92 -2.40
CA TYR A 144 -10.98 -23.87 -2.88
C TYR A 144 -10.49 -22.44 -3.11
N GLY A 145 -11.34 -21.56 -3.62
CA GLY A 145 -11.02 -20.16 -3.84
C GLY A 145 -10.75 -19.43 -2.52
N HIS A 146 -11.61 -19.60 -1.51
CA HIS A 146 -11.39 -19.07 -0.16
C HIS A 146 -10.04 -19.54 0.41
N LEU A 147 -9.73 -20.83 0.32
CA LEU A 147 -8.47 -21.38 0.83
C LEU A 147 -7.24 -20.80 0.11
N ILE A 148 -7.29 -20.68 -1.22
CA ILE A 148 -6.21 -20.11 -2.02
C ILE A 148 -6.07 -18.62 -1.75
N GLY A 149 -7.18 -17.87 -1.74
CA GLY A 149 -7.21 -16.43 -1.49
C GLY A 149 -6.67 -16.08 -0.12
N ALA A 150 -7.22 -16.66 0.95
CA ALA A 150 -6.76 -16.44 2.32
C ALA A 150 -5.32 -16.93 2.52
N GLY A 151 -4.92 -18.04 1.88
CA GLY A 151 -3.54 -18.53 1.93
C GLY A 151 -2.55 -17.56 1.28
N VAL A 152 -2.84 -17.09 0.07
CA VAL A 152 -1.98 -16.15 -0.65
C VAL A 152 -1.96 -14.79 0.04
N SER A 153 -3.12 -14.26 0.43
CA SER A 153 -3.23 -13.01 1.19
C SER A 153 -2.45 -13.08 2.49
N GLY A 154 -2.66 -14.14 3.28
CA GLY A 154 -2.02 -14.29 4.58
C GLY A 154 -0.50 -14.39 4.47
N VAL A 155 0.02 -15.17 3.52
CA VAL A 155 1.46 -15.24 3.24
C VAL A 155 1.99 -13.88 2.77
N PHE A 156 1.25 -13.18 1.90
CA PHE A 156 1.66 -11.88 1.38
C PHE A 156 1.74 -10.82 2.49
N LEU A 157 0.70 -10.71 3.32
CA LEU A 157 0.64 -9.78 4.45
C LEU A 157 1.76 -10.06 5.46
N TRP A 158 2.04 -11.33 5.75
CA TRP A 158 3.20 -11.72 6.57
C TRP A 158 4.53 -11.30 5.95
N LEU A 159 4.71 -11.55 4.64
CA LEU A 159 5.94 -11.22 3.93
C LEU A 159 6.19 -9.70 3.94
N ILE A 160 5.19 -8.91 3.54
CA ILE A 160 5.33 -7.45 3.46
C ILE A 160 5.42 -6.81 4.85
N GLY A 161 4.68 -7.32 5.83
CA GLY A 161 4.73 -6.88 7.23
C GLY A 161 6.10 -7.11 7.87
N ILE A 162 6.68 -8.31 7.70
CA ILE A 162 8.05 -8.62 8.15
C ILE A 162 9.06 -7.69 7.47
N LEU A 163 8.89 -7.43 6.17
CA LEU A 163 9.80 -6.54 5.45
C LEU A 163 9.75 -5.12 5.97
N ASN A 164 8.55 -4.58 6.14
CA ASN A 164 8.36 -3.27 6.72
C ASN A 164 8.86 -3.19 8.17
N LEU A 165 8.77 -4.29 8.94
CA LEU A 165 9.34 -4.40 10.29
C LEU A 165 10.86 -4.29 10.29
N PHE A 166 11.57 -5.01 9.41
CA PHE A 166 13.02 -4.88 9.32
C PHE A 166 13.45 -3.46 8.97
N VAL A 167 12.77 -2.82 8.02
CA VAL A 167 13.05 -1.43 7.66
C VAL A 167 12.77 -0.48 8.84
N LEU A 168 11.70 -0.71 9.59
CA LEU A 168 11.38 0.08 10.79
C LEU A 168 12.46 -0.09 11.87
N LEU A 169 12.93 -1.31 12.13
CA LEU A 169 13.98 -1.58 13.11
C LEU A 169 15.31 -0.91 12.74
N ASP A 170 15.67 -0.88 11.46
CA ASP A 170 16.87 -0.20 10.99
C ASP A 170 16.80 1.32 11.21
N ILE A 171 15.64 1.92 10.98
CA ILE A 171 15.39 3.35 11.28
C ILE A 171 15.48 3.62 12.79
N LEU A 172 14.87 2.77 13.62
CA LEU A 172 14.92 2.92 15.07
C LEU A 172 16.36 2.82 15.60
N LYS A 173 17.17 1.93 15.04
CA LYS A 173 18.61 1.83 15.38
C LYS A 173 19.37 3.08 14.97
N LEU A 174 19.14 3.59 13.76
CA LEU A 174 19.75 4.83 13.27
C LEU A 174 19.37 6.02 14.16
N TRP A 175 18.10 6.12 14.55
CA TRP A 175 17.61 7.18 15.42
C TRP A 175 18.22 7.13 16.82
N ARG A 176 18.30 5.93 17.43
CA ARG A 176 18.96 5.75 18.73
C ARG A 176 20.44 6.16 18.66
N ARG A 177 21.13 5.84 17.56
CA ARG A 177 22.53 6.23 17.34
C ARG A 177 22.69 7.74 17.16
N ALA A 178 21.85 8.37 16.35
CA ALA A 178 21.84 9.83 16.15
C ALA A 178 21.59 10.58 17.48
N ARG A 179 20.70 10.08 18.33
CA ARG A 179 20.41 10.67 19.64
C ARG A 179 21.56 10.53 20.66
N SER A 180 22.51 9.62 20.41
CA SER A 180 23.65 9.38 21.31
C SER A 180 24.83 10.34 21.09
N GLY A 181 24.72 11.27 20.13
CA GLY A 181 25.64 12.40 19.96
C GLY A 181 27.05 12.06 19.48
N ARG A 182 27.29 10.83 19.03
CA ARG A 182 28.61 10.39 18.53
C ARG A 182 28.52 10.11 17.04
N HIS A 183 29.23 10.93 16.25
CA HIS A 183 29.70 10.74 14.85
C HIS A 183 29.23 11.76 13.81
N SER A 184 30.14 12.01 12.85
CA SER A 184 30.04 12.95 11.74
C SER A 184 29.00 12.51 10.70
N HIS A 185 28.49 13.48 9.93
CA HIS A 185 27.45 13.28 8.91
C HIS A 185 27.83 12.18 7.88
N ASP A 186 29.11 12.08 7.53
CA ASP A 186 29.62 11.11 6.55
C ASP A 186 29.45 9.64 6.99
N HIS A 187 29.58 9.36 8.30
CA HIS A 187 29.37 8.01 8.84
C HIS A 187 27.88 7.64 8.89
N LEU A 188 26.99 8.64 9.01
CA LEU A 188 25.55 8.46 8.96
C LEU A 188 25.08 8.14 7.53
N GLU A 189 25.69 8.77 6.53
CA GLU A 189 25.48 8.50 5.10
C GLU A 189 26.02 7.13 4.68
N GLU A 190 27.18 6.73 5.20
CA GLU A 190 27.73 5.39 4.98
C GLU A 190 26.86 4.30 5.62
N LEU A 191 26.25 4.58 6.78
CA LEU A 191 25.24 3.71 7.41
C LEU A 191 23.89 3.71 6.68
N LEU A 192 23.51 4.79 5.99
CA LEU A 192 22.34 4.83 5.10
C LEU A 192 22.57 4.06 3.80
N ALA A 193 23.81 4.09 3.29
CA ALA A 193 24.27 3.28 2.16
C ALA A 193 24.40 1.80 2.54
N GLN A 194 24.91 1.51 3.74
CA GLN A 194 24.93 0.19 4.36
C GLN A 194 23.58 -0.11 5.02
N ARG A 195 22.55 -0.37 4.21
CA ARG A 195 21.25 -0.95 4.63
C ARG A 195 21.43 -2.38 5.21
N GLY A 196 22.13 -2.46 6.32
CA GLY A 196 22.98 -3.58 6.72
C GLY A 196 22.29 -4.76 7.37
N LEU A 197 20.97 -4.70 7.65
CA LEU A 197 20.24 -5.89 8.11
C LEU A 197 19.61 -6.61 6.92
N MET A 198 18.87 -5.90 6.07
CA MET A 198 18.18 -6.48 4.93
C MET A 198 19.15 -6.95 3.83
N ASN A 199 20.25 -6.21 3.59
CA ASN A 199 21.27 -6.63 2.63
C ASN A 199 22.13 -7.79 3.15
N ARG A 200 22.24 -7.93 4.48
CA ARG A 200 23.03 -8.99 5.14
C ARG A 200 22.26 -10.29 5.33
N LEU A 201 20.94 -10.22 5.57
CA LEU A 201 20.06 -11.40 5.68
C LEU A 201 19.57 -11.89 4.31
N PHE A 202 19.26 -10.98 3.37
CA PHE A 202 18.61 -11.34 2.10
C PHE A 202 19.45 -11.05 0.85
N GLY A 203 20.70 -10.63 0.99
CA GLY A 203 21.69 -10.56 -0.10
C GLY A 203 21.21 -9.77 -1.33
N GLY A 204 20.43 -8.71 -1.15
CA GLY A 204 19.85 -7.92 -2.25
C GLY A 204 18.75 -8.62 -3.07
N ARG A 205 18.50 -9.93 -2.90
CA ARG A 205 17.51 -10.70 -3.67
C ARG A 205 16.07 -10.31 -3.34
N LEU A 206 15.77 -9.96 -2.09
CA LEU A 206 14.42 -9.49 -1.75
C LEU A 206 14.07 -8.10 -2.34
N ARG A 207 15.06 -7.32 -2.80
CA ARG A 207 14.79 -6.08 -3.56
C ARG A 207 14.25 -6.33 -4.98
N GLN A 208 14.08 -7.60 -5.37
CA GLN A 208 13.54 -8.02 -6.66
C GLN A 208 12.03 -8.34 -6.65
N GLY A 209 11.36 -8.30 -5.48
CA GLY A 209 9.93 -8.57 -5.37
C GLY A 209 9.08 -7.46 -6.01
N ILE A 210 8.50 -6.59 -5.20
CA ILE A 210 7.69 -5.47 -5.68
C ILE A 210 8.58 -4.24 -5.89
N ARG A 211 8.75 -3.84 -7.15
CA ARG A 211 9.55 -2.69 -7.60
C ARG A 211 8.72 -1.62 -8.29
N HIS A 212 7.49 -1.91 -8.70
CA HIS A 212 6.60 -0.93 -9.33
C HIS A 212 5.13 -1.28 -9.08
N SER A 213 4.28 -0.25 -9.08
CA SER A 213 2.84 -0.38 -8.80
C SER A 213 2.13 -1.44 -9.64
N ALA A 214 2.54 -1.66 -10.90
CA ALA A 214 1.90 -2.64 -11.79
C ALA A 214 2.00 -4.10 -11.32
N GLN A 215 2.96 -4.43 -10.44
CA GLN A 215 3.05 -5.78 -9.86
C GLN A 215 1.93 -6.09 -8.87
N MET A 216 1.16 -5.07 -8.47
CA MET A 216 -0.04 -5.30 -7.66
C MET A 216 -1.19 -5.90 -8.47
N TYR A 217 -1.18 -5.81 -9.81
CA TYR A 217 -2.22 -6.43 -10.63
C TYR A 217 -2.29 -7.96 -10.49
N PRO A 218 -1.20 -8.71 -10.69
CA PRO A 218 -1.23 -10.16 -10.48
C PRO A 218 -1.50 -10.52 -9.02
N LEU A 219 -1.05 -9.71 -8.06
CA LEU A 219 -1.41 -9.93 -6.66
C LEU A 219 -2.91 -9.75 -6.42
N GLY A 220 -3.50 -8.69 -6.99
CA GLY A 220 -4.93 -8.44 -6.96
C GLY A 220 -5.73 -9.60 -7.57
N LEU A 221 -5.27 -10.18 -8.69
CA LEU A 221 -5.89 -11.39 -9.24
C LEU A 221 -5.90 -12.53 -8.21
N LEU A 222 -4.79 -12.75 -7.50
CA LEU A 222 -4.71 -13.81 -6.48
C LEU A 222 -5.60 -13.53 -5.27
N PHE A 223 -5.72 -12.27 -4.85
CA PHE A 223 -6.65 -11.86 -3.81
C PHE A 223 -8.11 -12.02 -4.25
N GLY A 224 -8.40 -11.71 -5.52
CA GLY A 224 -9.72 -11.93 -6.12
C GLY A 224 -10.12 -13.41 -6.25
N LEU A 225 -9.18 -14.35 -6.09
CA LEU A 225 -9.51 -15.77 -5.96
C LEU A 225 -10.12 -16.09 -4.60
N GLY A 226 -9.97 -15.23 -3.58
CA GLY A 226 -10.75 -15.27 -2.35
C GLY A 226 -12.23 -15.18 -2.71
N PHE A 227 -12.87 -16.33 -2.85
CA PHE A 227 -14.09 -16.46 -3.63
C PHE A 227 -15.32 -15.86 -2.95
N ASP A 228 -15.21 -15.35 -1.71
CA ASP A 228 -16.34 -14.85 -0.92
C ASP A 228 -17.00 -13.64 -1.62
N THR A 229 -16.23 -12.60 -1.94
CA THR A 229 -16.74 -11.41 -2.63
C THR A 229 -17.10 -11.69 -4.09
N ALA A 230 -16.29 -12.50 -4.78
CA ALA A 230 -16.58 -12.90 -6.14
C ALA A 230 -17.92 -13.66 -6.20
N SER A 231 -18.22 -14.46 -5.17
CA SER A 231 -19.47 -15.19 -5.02
C SER A 231 -20.66 -14.29 -4.69
N GLU A 232 -20.50 -13.27 -3.84
CA GLU A 232 -21.57 -12.31 -3.58
C GLU A 232 -22.01 -11.61 -4.86
N ILE A 233 -21.06 -11.10 -5.64
CA ILE A 233 -21.36 -10.46 -6.93
C ILE A 233 -21.88 -11.46 -7.96
N ALA A 234 -21.33 -12.68 -7.99
CA ALA A 234 -21.87 -13.76 -8.81
C ALA A 234 -23.32 -14.07 -8.46
N LEU A 235 -23.69 -14.16 -7.18
CA LEU A 235 -25.06 -14.42 -6.72
C LEU A 235 -26.00 -13.26 -7.07
N LEU A 236 -25.56 -12.01 -6.97
CA LEU A 236 -26.33 -10.86 -7.46
C LEU A 236 -26.52 -10.95 -8.98
N ALA A 237 -25.49 -11.35 -9.73
CA ALA A 237 -25.55 -11.55 -11.18
C ALA A 237 -26.43 -12.75 -11.58
N MET A 238 -26.45 -13.83 -10.80
CA MET A 238 -27.39 -14.94 -10.96
C MET A 238 -28.82 -14.48 -10.74
N THR A 239 -29.06 -13.73 -9.67
CA THR A 239 -30.37 -13.19 -9.34
C THR A 239 -30.86 -12.27 -10.45
N ALA A 240 -29.95 -11.47 -11.01
CA ALA A 240 -30.21 -10.65 -12.19
C ALA A 240 -30.55 -11.51 -13.43
N GLY A 241 -29.70 -12.46 -13.78
CA GLY A 241 -29.85 -13.30 -14.98
C GLY A 241 -31.01 -14.31 -14.91
N ALA A 242 -31.49 -14.66 -13.71
CA ALA A 242 -32.64 -15.55 -13.52
C ALA A 242 -33.98 -14.83 -13.72
N MET A 243 -34.00 -13.50 -13.80
CA MET A 243 -35.20 -12.75 -14.12
C MET A 243 -35.56 -12.92 -15.59
N ALA A 244 -36.79 -13.36 -15.86
CA ALA A 244 -37.32 -13.48 -17.22
C ALA A 244 -37.15 -12.14 -17.97
N ASP A 245 -36.68 -12.23 -19.21
CA ASP A 245 -36.43 -11.10 -20.11
C ASP A 245 -35.34 -10.10 -19.70
N MET A 246 -34.47 -10.43 -18.73
CA MET A 246 -33.33 -9.56 -18.39
C MET A 246 -32.17 -9.74 -19.39
N PRO A 247 -31.73 -8.68 -20.10
CA PRO A 247 -30.57 -8.77 -20.98
C PRO A 247 -29.28 -9.04 -20.20
N ALA A 248 -28.38 -9.87 -20.73
CA ALA A 248 -27.07 -10.12 -20.12
C ALA A 248 -26.29 -8.82 -19.84
N ALA A 249 -26.47 -7.81 -20.69
CA ALA A 249 -25.89 -6.47 -20.48
C ALA A 249 -26.36 -5.80 -19.17
N ALA A 250 -27.61 -6.02 -18.74
CA ALA A 250 -28.10 -5.51 -17.46
C ALA A 250 -27.42 -6.21 -16.28
N ALA A 251 -27.18 -7.52 -16.35
CA ALA A 251 -26.44 -8.25 -15.31
C ALA A 251 -24.95 -7.84 -15.26
N LEU A 252 -24.35 -7.50 -16.41
CA LEU A 252 -22.97 -7.01 -16.49
C LEU A 252 -22.75 -5.64 -15.83
N SER A 253 -23.82 -4.85 -15.59
CA SER A 253 -23.65 -3.60 -14.84
C SER A 253 -23.20 -3.85 -13.39
N LEU A 254 -23.54 -5.01 -12.81
CA LEU A 254 -23.21 -5.34 -11.42
C LEU A 254 -21.70 -5.48 -11.16
N PRO A 255 -20.95 -6.36 -11.86
CA PRO A 255 -19.51 -6.45 -11.67
C PRO A 255 -18.77 -5.18 -12.10
N LEU A 256 -19.31 -4.39 -13.05
CA LEU A 256 -18.74 -3.08 -13.41
C LEU A 256 -18.90 -2.06 -12.29
N LEU A 257 -20.06 -1.99 -11.64
CA LEU A 257 -20.31 -1.11 -10.50
C LEU A 257 -19.45 -1.51 -9.30
N PHE A 258 -19.33 -2.81 -9.03
CA PHE A 258 -18.39 -3.32 -8.02
C PHE A 258 -16.96 -2.86 -8.31
N ALA A 259 -16.47 -3.11 -9.52
CA ALA A 259 -15.12 -2.73 -9.93
C ALA A 259 -14.90 -1.21 -9.84
N ALA A 260 -15.91 -0.42 -10.20
CA ALA A 260 -15.87 1.04 -10.12
C ALA A 260 -15.71 1.54 -8.68
N GLY A 261 -16.54 1.03 -7.76
CA GLY A 261 -16.49 1.41 -6.34
C GLY A 261 -15.16 1.01 -5.70
N MET A 262 -14.77 -0.26 -5.88
CA MET A 262 -13.52 -0.79 -5.33
C MET A 262 -12.29 -0.05 -5.85
N SER A 263 -12.21 0.17 -7.16
CA SER A 263 -11.07 0.85 -7.78
C SER A 263 -10.96 2.31 -7.33
N ALA A 264 -12.08 2.99 -7.09
CA ALA A 264 -12.07 4.34 -6.55
C ALA A 264 -11.47 4.39 -5.14
N MET A 265 -11.86 3.46 -4.27
CA MET A 265 -11.42 3.44 -2.88
C MET A 265 -9.97 3.01 -2.74
N ASP A 266 -9.57 1.86 -3.30
CA ASP A 266 -8.19 1.37 -3.21
C ASP A 266 -7.20 2.35 -3.86
N THR A 267 -7.55 2.95 -5.00
CA THR A 267 -6.70 3.97 -5.64
C THR A 267 -6.56 5.20 -4.73
N THR A 268 -7.65 5.66 -4.15
CA THR A 268 -7.63 6.82 -3.26
C THR A 268 -6.84 6.55 -2.00
N ASP A 269 -6.98 5.36 -1.42
CA ASP A 269 -6.19 4.91 -0.27
C ASP A 269 -4.69 4.98 -0.58
N GLY A 270 -4.24 4.33 -1.66
CA GLY A 270 -2.83 4.37 -2.06
C GLY A 270 -2.29 5.78 -2.35
N VAL A 271 -3.11 6.67 -2.93
CA VAL A 271 -2.75 8.07 -3.20
C VAL A 271 -2.69 8.88 -1.90
N LEU A 272 -3.67 8.72 -1.01
CA LEU A 272 -3.69 9.36 0.30
C LEU A 272 -2.50 8.91 1.14
N MET A 273 -2.11 7.64 1.08
CA MET A 273 -0.92 7.14 1.76
C MET A 273 0.37 7.73 1.20
N CYS A 274 0.49 7.88 -0.12
CA CYS A 274 1.62 8.60 -0.71
C CYS A 274 1.67 10.06 -0.22
N GLY A 275 0.52 10.73 -0.17
CA GLY A 275 0.38 12.11 0.30
C GLY A 275 0.65 12.28 1.79
N ALA A 276 0.12 11.39 2.64
CA ALA A 276 0.34 11.38 4.09
C ALA A 276 1.82 11.10 4.40
N TYR A 277 2.44 10.19 3.64
CA TYR A 277 3.86 9.94 3.73
C TYR A 277 4.66 11.18 3.34
N ASP A 278 4.33 11.90 2.26
CA ASP A 278 5.02 13.15 1.88
C ASP A 278 4.78 14.32 2.85
N TRP A 279 3.55 14.48 3.36
CA TRP A 279 3.19 15.54 4.32
C TRP A 279 3.94 15.40 5.65
N ALA A 280 4.21 14.17 6.08
CA ALA A 280 4.99 13.91 7.29
C ALA A 280 6.44 14.44 7.22
N PHE A 281 6.93 14.92 6.07
CA PHE A 281 8.33 15.33 5.85
C PHE A 281 8.59 16.83 6.05
N VAL A 282 7.59 17.64 6.42
CA VAL A 282 7.75 19.08 6.63
C VAL A 282 8.52 19.40 7.93
N ASN A 283 8.52 18.50 8.93
CA ASN A 283 9.29 18.67 10.18
C ASN A 283 10.04 17.36 10.55
N PRO A 284 11.40 17.35 10.60
CA PRO A 284 12.21 16.13 10.78
C PRO A 284 11.91 15.32 12.04
N LEU A 285 11.54 15.97 13.15
CA LEU A 285 11.19 15.29 14.41
C LEU A 285 9.74 14.78 14.39
N ARG A 286 8.80 15.57 13.85
CA ARG A 286 7.41 15.14 13.61
C ARG A 286 7.36 13.89 12.72
N LYS A 287 8.23 13.86 11.70
CA LYS A 287 8.41 12.77 10.73
C LYS A 287 8.75 11.43 11.38
N ILE A 288 9.71 11.42 12.31
CA ILE A 288 10.19 10.16 12.90
C ILE A 288 9.08 9.54 13.76
N PHE A 289 8.42 10.33 14.61
CA PHE A 289 7.33 9.82 15.44
C PHE A 289 6.11 9.39 14.60
N TYR A 290 5.67 10.21 13.64
CA TYR A 290 4.53 9.86 12.79
C TYR A 290 4.82 8.61 11.94
N ASN A 291 6.00 8.51 11.33
CA ASN A 291 6.37 7.34 10.54
C ASN A 291 6.55 6.08 11.40
N ILE A 292 7.10 6.18 12.61
CA ILE A 292 7.21 5.04 13.52
C ILE A 292 5.82 4.57 13.94
N SER A 293 4.95 5.47 14.39
CA SER A 293 3.61 5.12 14.86
C SER A 293 2.74 4.56 13.74
N THR A 294 2.65 5.24 12.59
CA THR A 294 1.80 4.79 11.48
C THR A 294 2.35 3.54 10.79
N THR A 295 3.67 3.43 10.60
CA THR A 295 4.24 2.20 10.03
C THR A 295 4.16 1.05 11.03
N GLY A 296 4.40 1.30 12.32
CA GLY A 296 4.24 0.28 13.35
C GLY A 296 2.81 -0.25 13.43
N LEU A 297 1.82 0.63 13.32
CA LEU A 297 0.41 0.26 13.24
C LEU A 297 0.11 -0.57 11.98
N SER A 298 0.56 -0.11 10.81
CA SER A 298 0.40 -0.82 9.53
C SER A 298 0.99 -2.24 9.56
N ILE A 299 2.22 -2.38 10.08
CA ILE A 299 2.88 -3.68 10.27
C ILE A 299 2.09 -4.56 11.23
N ALA A 300 1.63 -4.00 12.36
CA ALA A 300 0.87 -4.75 13.34
C ALA A 300 -0.44 -5.26 12.75
N VAL A 301 -1.15 -4.42 11.99
CA VAL A 301 -2.36 -4.81 11.25
C VAL A 301 -2.02 -5.93 10.27
N ALA A 302 -1.06 -5.75 9.35
CA ALA A 302 -0.70 -6.76 8.37
C ALA A 302 -0.34 -8.12 9.01
N LEU A 303 0.46 -8.13 10.07
CA LEU A 303 0.85 -9.37 10.76
C LEU A 303 -0.32 -10.02 11.50
N VAL A 304 -1.22 -9.24 12.11
CA VAL A 304 -2.41 -9.77 12.79
C VAL A 304 -3.38 -10.36 11.77
N ILE A 305 -3.70 -9.63 10.70
CA ILE A 305 -4.62 -10.07 9.65
C ILE A 305 -4.06 -11.30 8.94
N GLY A 306 -2.80 -11.26 8.51
CA GLY A 306 -2.18 -12.41 7.89
C GLY A 306 -2.10 -13.63 8.81
N SER A 307 -1.97 -13.43 10.14
CA SER A 307 -2.05 -14.54 11.09
C SER A 307 -3.45 -15.13 11.20
N ILE A 308 -4.49 -14.29 11.16
CA ILE A 308 -5.89 -14.73 11.18
C ILE A 308 -6.18 -15.53 9.91
N GLU A 309 -5.82 -15.03 8.72
CA GLU A 309 -6.05 -15.72 7.44
C GLU A 309 -5.31 -17.07 7.39
N LEU A 310 -4.03 -17.09 7.75
CA LEU A 310 -3.27 -18.35 7.79
C LEU A 310 -3.84 -19.32 8.82
N MET A 311 -4.36 -18.82 9.94
CA MET A 311 -5.02 -19.67 10.94
C MET A 311 -6.34 -20.23 10.39
N GLN A 312 -7.15 -19.46 9.68
CA GLN A 312 -8.38 -19.95 9.02
C GLN A 312 -8.06 -21.05 8.01
N VAL A 313 -7.02 -20.87 7.20
CA VAL A 313 -6.50 -21.88 6.27
C VAL A 313 -6.07 -23.15 7.01
N LEU A 314 -5.33 -23.03 8.12
CA LEU A 314 -4.88 -24.16 8.93
C LEU A 314 -6.04 -24.90 9.61
N ILE A 315 -7.02 -24.17 10.14
CA ILE A 315 -8.23 -24.74 10.75
C ILE A 315 -8.96 -25.59 9.72
N HIS A 316 -9.09 -25.11 8.49
CA HIS A 316 -9.73 -25.83 7.40
C HIS A 316 -8.94 -27.08 6.98
N LEU A 317 -7.63 -26.95 6.73
CA LEU A 317 -6.77 -28.03 6.25
C LEU A 317 -6.59 -29.17 7.27
N LEU A 318 -6.50 -28.84 8.55
CA LEU A 318 -6.27 -29.81 9.63
C LEU A 318 -7.58 -30.26 10.31
N ALA A 319 -8.72 -29.76 9.82
CA ALA A 319 -10.04 -29.99 10.42
C ALA A 319 -10.06 -29.74 11.94
N LEU A 320 -9.45 -28.64 12.38
CA LEU A 320 -9.33 -28.32 13.81
C LEU A 320 -10.70 -27.98 14.40
N GLN A 321 -11.08 -28.71 15.45
CA GLN A 321 -12.37 -28.53 16.12
C GLN A 321 -12.20 -27.93 17.51
N GLY A 322 -13.12 -27.04 17.88
CA GLY A 322 -13.18 -26.43 19.20
C GLY A 322 -13.73 -25.01 19.16
N PRO A 323 -14.26 -24.50 20.30
CA PRO A 323 -14.91 -23.19 20.36
C PRO A 323 -13.94 -22.03 20.04
N TRP A 324 -12.64 -22.21 20.27
CA TRP A 324 -11.62 -21.22 19.91
C TRP A 324 -11.37 -21.15 18.40
N TYR A 325 -11.30 -22.29 17.71
CA TYR A 325 -11.08 -22.32 16.27
C TYR A 325 -12.29 -21.83 15.49
N GLN A 326 -13.51 -22.18 15.94
CA GLN A 326 -14.75 -21.66 15.35
C GLN A 326 -14.82 -20.14 15.40
N ARG A 327 -14.49 -19.53 16.54
CA ARG A 327 -14.45 -18.06 16.66
C ARG A 327 -13.49 -17.39 15.69
N ILE A 328 -12.37 -18.02 15.34
CA ILE A 328 -11.40 -17.48 14.38
C ILE A 328 -11.90 -17.69 12.94
N ALA A 329 -12.49 -18.84 12.67
CA ALA A 329 -13.10 -19.16 11.37
C ALA A 329 -14.27 -18.23 11.03
N ASP A 330 -15.04 -17.81 12.03
CA ASP A 330 -16.24 -16.97 11.85
C ASP A 330 -15.95 -15.46 11.85
N LEU A 331 -14.67 -15.02 11.82
CA LEU A 331 -14.33 -13.60 11.79
C LEU A 331 -14.67 -12.96 10.43
N ASP A 332 -15.53 -11.94 10.46
CA ASP A 332 -15.87 -11.11 9.29
C ASP A 332 -14.79 -10.03 9.05
N PHE A 333 -14.12 -10.13 7.90
CA PHE A 333 -13.06 -9.20 7.48
C PHE A 333 -13.56 -7.78 7.22
N GLY A 334 -14.83 -7.59 6.86
CA GLY A 334 -15.42 -6.27 6.71
C GLY A 334 -15.56 -5.55 8.05
N VAL A 335 -15.97 -6.27 9.10
CA VAL A 335 -16.01 -5.71 10.47
C VAL A 335 -14.61 -5.35 10.95
N LEU A 336 -13.64 -6.21 10.65
CA LEU A 336 -12.24 -6.00 11.00
C LEU A 336 -11.63 -4.81 10.25
N GLY A 337 -12.01 -4.62 8.98
CA GLY A 337 -11.67 -3.46 8.16
C GLY A 337 -12.15 -2.14 8.75
N TYR A 338 -13.43 -2.04 9.14
CA TYR A 338 -13.97 -0.86 9.83
C TYR A 338 -13.25 -0.57 11.15
N LEU A 339 -12.91 -1.61 11.91
CA LEU A 339 -12.12 -1.47 13.14
C LEU A 339 -10.73 -0.90 12.84
N ILE A 340 -10.05 -1.37 11.79
CA ILE A 340 -8.74 -0.88 11.38
C ILE A 340 -8.81 0.59 10.99
N VAL A 341 -9.76 0.98 10.14
CA VAL A 341 -9.96 2.37 9.76
C VAL A 341 -10.20 3.24 11.00
N ALA A 342 -11.05 2.79 11.93
CA ALA A 342 -11.28 3.50 13.18
C ALA A 342 -10.02 3.63 14.03
N VAL A 343 -9.18 2.58 14.12
CA VAL A 343 -7.90 2.62 14.84
C VAL A 343 -6.90 3.55 14.17
N PHE A 344 -6.80 3.57 12.84
CA PHE A 344 -5.95 4.52 12.10
C PHE A 344 -6.41 5.96 12.29
N LEU A 345 -7.71 6.22 12.21
CA LEU A 345 -8.29 7.54 12.45
C LEU A 345 -8.06 8.00 13.90
N LEU A 346 -8.24 7.10 14.87
CA LEU A 346 -8.00 7.39 16.28
C LEU A 346 -6.52 7.62 16.56
N ALA A 347 -5.62 6.81 16.00
CA ALA A 347 -4.17 7.00 16.11
C ALA A 347 -3.74 8.33 15.48
N TRP A 348 -4.31 8.70 14.33
CA TRP A 348 -4.09 9.99 13.69
C TRP A 348 -4.59 11.15 14.56
N LEU A 349 -5.81 11.07 15.07
CA LEU A 349 -6.41 12.08 15.93
C LEU A 349 -5.60 12.26 17.22
N LEU A 350 -5.22 11.17 17.89
CA LEU A 350 -4.38 11.19 19.08
C LEU A 350 -3.00 11.78 18.79
N SER A 351 -2.41 11.47 17.64
CA SER A 351 -1.13 12.05 17.21
C SER A 351 -1.24 13.57 17.03
N VAL A 352 -2.31 14.04 16.38
CA VAL A 352 -2.58 15.47 16.18
C VAL A 352 -2.90 16.18 17.50
N LEU A 353 -3.72 15.58 18.37
CA LEU A 353 -4.07 16.11 19.67
C LEU A 353 -2.83 16.20 20.57
N TRP A 354 -2.03 15.14 20.65
CA TRP A 354 -0.77 15.14 21.38
C TRP A 354 0.16 16.23 20.86
N TRP A 355 0.27 16.42 19.54
CA TRP A 355 1.08 17.49 18.96
C TRP A 355 0.64 18.88 19.42
N LYS A 356 -0.68 19.16 19.36
CA LYS A 356 -1.26 20.44 19.78
C LYS A 356 -1.16 20.67 21.29
N LEU A 357 -1.39 19.63 22.09
CA LEU A 357 -1.45 19.72 23.56
C LEU A 357 -0.07 19.70 24.21
N ALA A 358 0.87 18.90 23.68
CA ALA A 358 2.22 18.78 24.25
C ALA A 358 3.16 19.94 23.83
N ARG A 359 2.66 20.94 23.09
CA ARG A 359 3.40 22.11 22.59
C ARG A 359 4.79 21.75 22.07
N VAL A 360 4.87 20.68 21.29
CA VAL A 360 6.14 20.11 20.83
C VAL A 360 6.91 21.11 19.95
N GLU A 361 6.18 22.01 19.28
CA GLU A 361 6.72 23.17 18.55
C GLU A 361 7.50 24.14 19.46
N GLU A 362 7.10 24.36 20.71
CA GLU A 362 7.86 25.19 21.64
C GLU A 362 9.06 24.44 22.23
N LYS A 363 8.96 23.10 22.35
CA LYS A 363 9.98 22.27 23.01
C LYS A 363 11.12 21.82 22.08
N TYR A 364 10.90 21.81 20.77
CA TYR A 364 11.86 21.37 19.75
C TYR A 364 11.90 22.26 18.49
N GLY A 365 11.16 23.37 18.44
CA GLY A 365 10.89 24.11 17.21
C GLY A 365 11.93 25.12 16.75
N GLN A 366 13.16 25.09 17.25
CA GLN A 366 14.23 25.85 16.63
C GLN A 366 15.46 24.99 16.43
N ILE A 367 15.42 24.20 15.36
CA ILE A 367 16.67 23.84 14.70
C ILE A 367 17.09 25.07 13.89
N GLN A 368 17.88 25.95 14.50
CA GLN A 368 18.49 27.07 13.79
C GLN A 368 19.65 26.54 12.94
N LEU A 369 19.61 26.84 11.64
CA LEU A 369 20.75 26.66 10.73
C LEU A 369 21.79 27.72 11.08
N HIS A 370 22.86 27.31 11.79
CA HIS A 370 24.01 28.18 12.00
C HIS A 370 25.07 27.90 10.93
N GLN A 371 25.40 28.92 10.15
CA GLN A 371 26.53 28.89 9.22
C GLN A 371 27.80 29.28 9.98
N HIS A 372 28.74 28.34 10.11
CA HIS A 372 30.06 28.62 10.63
C HIS A 372 31.06 28.76 9.48
N ARG A 373 31.69 29.94 9.38
CA ARG A 373 32.75 30.21 8.41
C ARG A 373 34.10 29.93 9.06
N HIS A 374 34.80 28.91 8.58
CA HIS A 374 36.16 28.63 9.00
C HIS A 374 37.14 29.24 8.01
N SER A 375 38.03 30.12 8.47
CA SER A 375 39.17 30.61 7.68
C SER A 375 40.45 29.95 8.15
N HIS A 376 41.14 29.25 7.26
CA HIS A 376 42.48 28.73 7.53
C HIS A 376 43.53 29.82 7.26
N GLY A 377 44.66 29.76 7.97
CA GLY A 377 45.76 30.74 7.91
C GLY A 377 46.38 30.97 6.53
N GLU A 378 46.01 30.16 5.53
CA GLU A 378 46.45 30.28 4.12
C GLU A 378 45.42 31.02 3.22
N GLY A 379 44.44 31.73 3.79
CA GLY A 379 43.48 32.53 3.01
C GLY A 379 42.35 31.73 2.35
N ARG A 380 42.23 30.43 2.65
CA ARG A 380 41.10 29.59 2.24
C ARG A 380 40.02 29.59 3.31
N SER A 381 38.78 29.95 2.94
CA SER A 381 37.61 29.83 3.81
C SER A 381 36.59 28.86 3.25
N HIS A 382 35.97 28.05 4.11
CA HIS A 382 34.82 27.24 3.76
C HIS A 382 33.70 27.43 4.80
N VAL A 383 32.45 27.17 4.38
CA VAL A 383 31.25 27.33 5.20
C VAL A 383 30.64 25.95 5.40
N HIS A 384 30.38 25.59 6.65
CA HIS A 384 29.58 24.40 6.99
C HIS A 384 28.29 24.83 7.67
N GLU A 385 27.20 24.18 7.29
CA GLU A 385 25.89 24.37 7.90
C GLU A 385 25.67 23.30 8.98
N HIS A 386 25.41 23.73 10.21
CA HIS A 386 25.08 22.84 11.32
C HIS A 386 23.61 22.99 11.72
N PHE A 387 22.95 21.86 11.96
CA PHE A 387 21.63 21.80 12.59
C PHE A 387 21.82 21.73 14.10
N HIS A 388 21.30 22.71 14.84
CA HIS A 388 21.40 22.76 16.30
C HIS A 388 20.15 22.29 17.03
#